data_AF-A0A2T3J6V3-F1
#
_entry.id   AF-A0A2T3J6V3-F1
#
_cell.length_a   1.000
_cell.length_b   1.000
_cell.length_c   1.000
_cell.angle_alpha   90.00
_cell.angle_beta   90.00
_cell.angle_gamma   90.00
#
_symmetry.space_group_name_H-M   'P 1'
#
loop_
_entity.id
_entity.type
_entity.pdbx_description
1 polymer ?
#
loop_
_entity_poly.entity_id
_entity_poly.type
_entity_poly.pdbx_seq_one_letter_code
_entity_poly.pdbx_strand_id
1 'polypeptide(L)'
;MSPIEKRISDIVKNSDLSHSEIARRTGISRSAVGRWEKDGEISVDNLPKLCSVLGVDIQYVIFGGSLSEEILPLQLKILNAIFTVTDIDKLKRVFKLLTDK
;
A
#
# COMPACT_ATOMS: atom_id res chain seq x y z
N MET A 1 -9.45 7.42 -7.57
CA MET A 1 -8.33 7.30 -6.62
C MET A 1 -7.21 6.48 -7.26
N SER A 2 -6.03 7.07 -7.46
CA SER A 2 -4.82 6.41 -7.94
C SER A 2 -4.20 5.50 -6.85
N PRO A 3 -3.24 4.62 -7.18
CA PRO A 3 -2.58 3.78 -6.18
C PRO A 3 -1.91 4.57 -5.05
N ILE A 4 -1.31 5.72 -5.34
CA ILE A 4 -0.70 6.60 -4.35
C ILE A 4 -1.76 7.26 -3.47
N GLU A 5 -2.81 7.80 -4.06
CA GLU A 5 -3.93 8.40 -3.31
C GLU A 5 -4.58 7.37 -2.37
N LYS A 6 -4.73 6.12 -2.82
CA LYS A 6 -5.26 5.04 -1.99
C LYS A 6 -4.37 4.77 -0.78
N ARG A 7 -3.06 4.69 -0.98
CA ARG A 7 -2.12 4.51 0.14
C ARG A 7 -2.17 5.68 1.12
N ILE A 8 -2.29 6.91 0.63
CA ILE A 8 -2.43 8.10 1.49
C ILE A 8 -3.72 8.02 2.30
N SER A 9 -4.85 7.72 1.65
CA SER A 9 -6.13 7.50 2.32
C SER A 9 -6.02 6.43 3.41
N ASP A 10 -5.43 5.28 3.07
CA ASP A 10 -5.29 4.13 3.96
C ASP A 10 -4.39 4.45 5.18
N ILE A 11 -3.26 5.15 5.01
CA ILE A 11 -2.39 5.49 6.16
C ILE A 11 -3.02 6.53 7.09
N VAL A 12 -3.84 7.45 6.57
CA VAL A 12 -4.56 8.42 7.41
C VAL A 12 -5.69 7.73 8.16
N LYS A 13 -6.49 6.91 7.45
CA LYS A 13 -7.65 6.22 8.00
C LYS A 13 -7.29 5.19 9.07
N ASN A 14 -6.19 4.46 8.88
CA ASN A 14 -5.75 3.41 9.80
C ASN A 14 -4.76 3.93 10.87
N SER A 15 -4.53 5.24 10.93
CA SER A 15 -3.72 5.84 11.98
C SER A 15 -4.47 5.85 13.32
N ASP A 16 -3.74 5.66 14.42
CA ASP A 16 -4.28 5.87 15.77
C ASP A 16 -4.47 7.36 16.11
N LEU A 17 -4.03 8.27 15.23
CA LEU A 17 -4.16 9.72 15.44
C LEU A 17 -5.46 10.25 14.83
N SER A 18 -6.18 11.06 15.60
CA SER A 18 -7.31 11.81 15.07
C SER A 18 -6.85 12.85 14.04
N HIS A 19 -7.76 13.28 13.14
CA HIS A 19 -7.47 14.37 12.20
C HIS A 19 -6.98 15.65 12.87
N SER A 20 -7.50 15.97 14.06
CA SER A 20 -7.08 17.15 14.81
C SER A 20 -5.64 17.03 15.30
N GLU A 21 -5.21 15.82 15.67
CA GLU A 21 -3.85 15.57 16.14
C GLU A 21 -2.85 15.55 14.98
N ILE A 22 -3.22 14.95 13.84
CA ILE A 22 -2.43 15.02 12.60
C ILE A 22 -2.27 16.49 12.20
N ALA A 23 -3.36 17.25 12.13
CA ALA A 23 -3.37 18.67 11.82
C ALA A 23 -2.45 19.48 12.74
N ARG A 24 -2.53 19.25 14.06
CA ARG A 24 -1.69 19.91 15.06
C ARG A 24 -0.20 19.63 14.84
N ARG A 25 0.17 18.38 14.56
CA ARG A 25 1.57 17.98 14.37
C ARG A 25 2.14 18.41 13.02
N THR A 26 1.33 18.41 11.95
CA THR A 26 1.76 18.84 10.61
C THR A 26 1.70 20.36 10.42
N GLY A 27 0.98 21.09 11.28
CA GLY A 27 0.68 22.51 11.09
C GLY A 27 -0.29 22.77 9.93
N ILE A 28 -1.14 21.80 9.59
CA ILE A 28 -2.08 21.85 8.46
C ILE A 28 -3.52 21.83 9.00
N SER A 29 -4.48 22.35 8.24
CA SER A 29 -5.88 22.37 8.69
C SER A 29 -6.48 20.96 8.79
N ARG A 30 -7.33 20.75 9.80
CA ARG A 30 -8.09 19.49 10.00
C ARG A 30 -8.90 19.11 8.77
N SER A 31 -9.46 20.10 8.06
CA SER A 31 -10.23 19.91 6.83
C SER A 31 -9.38 19.33 5.70
N ALA A 32 -8.11 19.73 5.59
CA ALA A 32 -7.20 19.15 4.62
C ALA A 32 -6.86 17.70 4.98
N VAL A 33 -6.62 17.39 6.26
CA VAL A 33 -6.44 16.00 6.71
C VAL A 33 -7.64 15.13 6.36
N GLY A 34 -8.87 15.64 6.56
CA GLY A 34 -10.09 14.92 6.14
C GLY A 34 -10.17 14.67 4.63
N ARG A 35 -9.66 15.58 3.79
CA ARG A 35 -9.54 15.35 2.35
C ARG A 35 -8.48 14.30 2.02
N TRP A 36 -7.38 14.25 2.77
CA TRP A 36 -6.36 13.21 2.60
C TRP A 36 -6.93 11.82 2.91
N GLU A 37 -7.70 11.68 3.99
CA GLU A 37 -8.38 10.43 4.32
C GLU A 37 -9.40 10.05 3.24
N LYS A 38 -10.21 11.01 2.78
CA LYS A 38 -11.32 10.73 1.88
C LYS A 38 -10.88 10.46 0.43
N ASP A 39 -10.02 11.31 -0.10
CA ASP A 39 -9.73 11.41 -1.53
C ASP A 39 -8.25 11.08 -1.82
N GLY A 40 -7.38 11.02 -0.81
CA GLY A 40 -5.94 10.75 -0.98
C GLY A 40 -5.15 11.90 -1.60
N GLU A 41 -5.81 13.04 -1.89
CA GLU A 41 -5.22 14.20 -2.54
C GLU A 41 -4.35 15.00 -1.55
N ILE A 42 -3.03 14.94 -1.73
CA ILE A 42 -2.07 15.68 -0.92
C ILE A 42 -1.06 16.39 -1.83
N SER A 43 -0.60 17.57 -1.42
CA SER A 43 0.48 18.24 -2.13
C SER A 43 1.82 17.57 -1.84
N VAL A 44 2.77 17.73 -2.78
CA VAL A 44 4.15 17.23 -2.64
C VAL A 44 4.80 17.75 -1.36
N ASP A 45 4.53 19.00 -0.97
CA ASP A 45 5.11 19.61 0.26
C ASP A 45 4.52 19.06 1.56
N ASN A 46 3.29 18.52 1.52
CA ASN A 46 2.60 18.03 2.71
C ASN A 46 2.80 16.53 2.94
N LEU A 47 3.09 15.77 1.88
CA LEU A 47 3.31 14.33 1.98
C LEU A 47 4.45 13.96 2.95
N PRO A 48 5.65 14.59 2.90
CA PRO A 48 6.71 14.31 3.86
C PRO A 48 6.32 14.60 5.32
N LYS A 49 5.54 15.66 5.56
CA LYS A 49 5.06 16.03 6.90
C LYS A 49 4.13 14.96 7.45
N LEU A 50 3.19 14.50 6.64
CA LEU A 50 2.27 13.42 7.00
C LEU A 50 3.05 12.12 7.32
N CYS A 51 3.97 11.73 6.44
CA CYS A 51 4.81 10.54 6.61
C CYS A 51 5.62 10.61 7.92
N SER A 52 6.25 11.76 8.19
CA SER A 52 7.00 11.99 9.43
C SER A 52 6.14 11.90 10.69
N VAL A 53 4.91 12.41 10.66
CA VAL A 53 3.99 12.36 11.82
C VAL A 53 3.48 10.94 12.08
N LEU A 54 3.27 10.16 11.03
CA LEU A 54 2.73 8.80 11.11
C LEU A 54 3.83 7.72 11.21
N GLY A 55 5.10 8.08 11.08
CA GLY A 55 6.20 7.11 11.06
C GLY A 55 6.16 6.18 9.85
N VAL A 56 5.62 6.65 8.71
CA VAL A 56 5.51 5.88 7.47
C VAL A 56 6.64 6.26 6.53
N ASP A 57 7.23 5.26 5.86
CA ASP A 57 8.22 5.51 4.81
C ASP A 57 7.56 6.14 3.57
N ILE A 58 8.05 7.31 3.17
CA ILE A 58 7.56 8.03 1.99
C ILE A 58 7.78 7.23 0.70
N GLN A 59 8.84 6.42 0.61
CA GLN A 59 9.11 5.58 -0.56
C GLN A 59 8.00 4.53 -0.74
N TYR A 60 7.56 3.91 0.35
CA TYR A 60 6.42 3.01 0.34
C TYR A 60 5.14 3.71 -0.14
N VAL A 61 4.88 4.95 0.28
CA VAL A 61 3.69 5.68 -0.15
C VAL A 61 3.74 6.02 -1.64
N ILE A 62 4.90 6.47 -2.15
CA ILE A 62 5.04 6.87 -3.55
C ILE A 62 4.99 5.66 -4.47
N PHE A 63 5.80 4.64 -4.21
CA PHE A 63 5.99 3.54 -5.13
C PHE A 63 5.06 2.36 -4.87
N GLY A 64 4.54 2.23 -3.64
CA GLY A 64 3.88 1.01 -3.17
C GLY A 64 4.95 -0.05 -3.02
N GLY A 65 5.22 -0.48 -1.77
CA GLY A 65 6.37 -1.32 -1.41
C GLY A 65 6.85 -2.19 -2.56
N SER A 66 8.10 -1.97 -2.97
CA SER A 66 8.75 -2.84 -3.96
C SER A 66 8.51 -4.27 -3.53
N LEU A 67 8.06 -5.14 -4.43
CA LEU A 67 8.30 -6.57 -4.26
C LEU A 67 9.75 -6.67 -3.81
N SER A 68 9.96 -7.07 -2.55
CA SER A 68 11.30 -7.07 -2.01
C SER A 68 12.14 -7.87 -3.00
N GLU A 69 13.36 -7.41 -3.28
CA GLU A 69 14.25 -8.12 -4.20
C GLU A 69 14.46 -9.59 -3.78
N GLU A 70 14.12 -9.93 -2.54
CA GLU A 70 14.04 -11.29 -2.00
C GLU A 70 12.84 -12.13 -2.49
N ILE A 71 11.68 -11.52 -2.73
CA ILE A 71 10.46 -12.22 -3.18
C ILE A 71 10.45 -12.42 -4.69
N LEU A 72 11.06 -11.53 -5.47
CA LEU A 72 11.07 -11.63 -6.93
C LEU A 72 11.70 -12.96 -7.44
N PRO A 73 12.83 -13.44 -6.90
CA PRO A 73 13.37 -14.77 -7.23
C PRO A 73 12.40 -15.90 -6.89
N LEU A 74 11.66 -15.80 -5.78
CA LEU A 74 10.68 -16.82 -5.39
C LEU A 74 9.46 -16.82 -6.31
N GLN A 75 8.96 -15.64 -6.69
CA GLN A 75 7.88 -15.52 -7.67
C GLN A 75 8.27 -16.08 -9.03
N LEU A 76 9.49 -15.80 -9.51
CA LEU A 76 10.00 -16.36 -10.76
C LEU A 76 10.16 -17.89 -10.68
N LYS A 77 10.62 -18.41 -9.54
CA LYS A 77 10.69 -19.86 -9.30
C LYS A 77 9.29 -20.49 -9.32
N ILE A 78 8.30 -19.89 -8.67
CA ILE A 78 6.91 -20.36 -8.68
C ILE A 78 6.34 -20.30 -10.09
N LEU A 79 6.54 -19.20 -10.79
CA LEU A 79 6.05 -19.00 -12.16
C LEU A 79 6.67 -20.03 -13.12
N ASN A 80 7.98 -20.27 -13.03
CA ASN A 80 8.63 -21.32 -13.80
C ASN A 80 8.14 -22.71 -13.42
N ALA A 81 7.94 -23.00 -12.13
CA ALA A 81 7.38 -24.28 -11.71
C ALA A 81 5.97 -24.48 -12.29
N ILE A 82 5.13 -23.44 -12.28
CA ILE A 82 3.80 -23.40 -12.90
C ILE A 82 3.92 -23.67 -14.41
N PHE A 83 4.81 -22.98 -15.13
CA PHE A 83 4.99 -23.18 -16.57
C PHE A 83 5.57 -24.55 -16.93
N THR A 84 6.39 -25.16 -16.07
CA THR A 84 6.90 -26.53 -16.26
C THR A 84 5.83 -27.59 -15.99
N VAL A 85 4.80 -27.25 -15.21
CA VAL A 85 3.57 -28.05 -15.16
C VAL A 85 2.73 -27.65 -16.37
N THR A 86 3.10 -28.15 -17.55
CA THR A 86 2.29 -28.07 -18.79
C THR A 86 0.90 -28.69 -18.66
N ASP A 87 0.63 -29.35 -17.54
CA ASP A 87 -0.65 -29.94 -17.19
C ASP A 87 -1.53 -28.91 -16.45
N ILE A 88 -2.30 -28.18 -17.26
CA ILE A 88 -3.28 -27.17 -16.82
C ILE A 88 -4.24 -27.73 -15.76
N ASP A 89 -4.52 -29.04 -15.73
CA ASP A 89 -5.46 -29.63 -14.78
C ASP A 89 -4.85 -29.80 -13.38
N LYS A 90 -3.53 -30.01 -13.28
CA LYS A 90 -2.83 -29.95 -11.99
C LYS A 90 -2.78 -28.53 -11.44
N LEU A 91 -2.59 -27.55 -12.30
CA LEU A 91 -2.61 -26.14 -11.90
C LEU A 91 -3.97 -25.71 -11.34
N LYS A 92 -5.06 -26.09 -11.99
CA LYS A 92 -6.42 -25.83 -11.49
C LYS A 92 -6.67 -26.44 -10.11
N ARG A 93 -6.12 -27.63 -9.83
CA ARG A 93 -6.22 -28.27 -8.50
C ARG A 93 -5.45 -27.51 -7.44
N VAL A 94 -4.22 -27.11 -7.71
CA VAL A 94 -3.41 -26.33 -6.76
C VAL A 94 -4.07 -24.98 -6.49
N PHE A 95 -4.56 -24.32 -7.53
CA PHE A 95 -5.26 -23.04 -7.39
C PHE A 95 -6.49 -23.19 -6.49
N LYS A 96 -7.30 -24.24 -6.71
CA LYS A 96 -8.47 -24.55 -5.88
C LYS A 96 -8.10 -24.77 -4.41
N LEU A 97 -7.01 -25.48 -4.13
CA LEU A 97 -6.52 -25.73 -2.76
C LEU A 97 -6.00 -24.46 -2.05
N LEU A 98 -5.52 -23.47 -2.80
CA LEU A 98 -5.00 -22.22 -2.25
C LEU A 98 -6.08 -21.15 -2.07
N THR A 99 -7.21 -21.26 -2.77
CA THR A 99 -8.29 -20.27 -2.74
C THR A 99 -9.51 -20.70 -1.93
N ASP A 100 -9.67 -21.99 -1.64
CA ASP A 100 -10.66 -22.44 -0.66
C ASP A 100 -10.13 -22.19 0.75
N LYS A 101 -10.81 -21.31 1.49
CA LYS A 101 -10.60 -21.06 2.93
C LYS A 101 -11.16 -22.17 3.79
#